data_AF-A0A843SL68-F1
#
_entry.id   AF-A0A843SL68-F1
#
_cell.length_a   1.000
_cell.length_b   1.000
_cell.length_c   1.000
_cell.angle_alpha   90.00
_cell.angle_beta   90.00
_cell.angle_gamma   90.00
#
_symmetry.space_group_name_H-M   'P 1'
#
loop_
_entity.id
_entity.type
_entity.pdbx_description
1 polymer ?
#
loop_
_entity_poly.entity_id
_entity_poly.type
_entity_poly.pdbx_seq_one_letter_code
_entity_poly.pdbx_strand_id
1 'polypeptide(L)'
;MNNKDIYYSCVTLIAYEISQWFYNEIHYVWCTPYFDPPSRLNPYNSVPPSSNPRALYWSLMKDVEALDLHSSRINTVRAGIQRGAASRLHQGMIGASQYREILKLIRLAQPANFKPLMLVIPGAPVTAMLNAVTVAQRASLFSEEYIIESLPRNLFDAIEL
;
A
#
# COMPACT_ATOMS: atom_id res chain seq x y z
N MET A 1 -18.96 -9.65 13.01
CA MET A 1 -18.86 -8.97 11.71
C MET A 1 -18.03 -7.72 11.91
N ASN A 2 -17.03 -7.47 11.07
CA ASN A 2 -16.26 -6.23 11.17
C ASN A 2 -17.15 -5.07 10.69
N ASN A 3 -17.42 -4.09 11.55
CA ASN A 3 -18.44 -3.06 11.34
C ASN A 3 -17.78 -1.70 11.03
N LYS A 4 -16.71 -1.70 10.24
CA LYS A 4 -15.93 -0.50 9.93
C LYS A 4 -16.34 0.03 8.57
N ASP A 5 -16.66 1.30 8.51
CA ASP A 5 -17.17 1.94 7.29
C ASP A 5 -16.07 2.29 6.30
N ILE A 6 -14.84 2.48 6.77
CA ILE A 6 -13.71 2.94 5.96
C ILE A 6 -12.43 2.21 6.38
N TYR A 7 -11.63 1.82 5.39
CA TYR A 7 -10.27 1.31 5.53
C TYR A 7 -9.29 2.25 4.83
N TYR A 8 -8.07 2.30 5.36
CA TYR A 8 -7.01 3.18 4.90
C TYR A 8 -5.77 2.38 4.54
N SER A 9 -5.07 2.83 3.50
CA SER A 9 -3.77 2.31 3.10
C SER A 9 -2.89 3.44 2.58
N CYS A 10 -1.56 3.24 2.62
CA CYS A 10 -0.61 4.16 2.01
C CYS A 10 0.13 3.41 0.90
N VAL A 11 0.07 3.92 -0.32
CA VAL A 11 0.82 3.42 -1.48
C VAL A 11 1.70 4.54 -2.03
N THR A 12 2.59 4.23 -2.97
CA THR A 12 3.33 5.27 -3.71
C THR A 12 2.73 5.47 -5.08
N LEU A 13 2.90 6.67 -5.65
CA LEU A 13 2.45 7.02 -6.99
C LEU A 13 2.90 5.98 -8.02
N ILE A 14 4.17 5.58 -8.03
CA ILE A 14 4.66 4.55 -8.96
C ILE A 14 3.97 3.19 -8.78
N ALA A 15 3.67 2.76 -7.55
CA ALA A 15 2.97 1.50 -7.31
C ALA A 15 1.50 1.56 -7.80
N TYR A 16 0.86 2.71 -7.57
CA TYR A 16 -0.47 2.99 -8.08
C TYR A 16 -0.50 2.96 -9.62
N GLU A 17 0.39 3.70 -10.28
CA GLU A 17 0.50 3.75 -11.74
C GLU A 17 0.79 2.37 -12.33
N ILE A 18 1.71 1.60 -11.74
CA ILE A 18 1.98 0.23 -12.21
C ILE A 18 0.70 -0.61 -12.20
N SER A 19 -0.13 -0.46 -11.16
CA SER A 19 -1.38 -1.19 -11.07
C SER A 19 -2.42 -0.72 -12.10
N GLN A 20 -2.47 0.59 -12.40
CA GLN A 20 -3.31 1.13 -13.48
C GLN A 20 -2.91 0.54 -14.84
N TRP A 21 -1.62 0.62 -15.19
CA TRP A 21 -1.16 0.34 -16.55
C TRP A 21 -0.90 -1.15 -16.84
N PHE A 22 -0.48 -1.91 -15.84
CA PHE A 22 -0.01 -3.29 -16.05
C PHE A 22 -0.91 -4.35 -15.42
N TYR A 23 -1.71 -4.00 -14.41
CA TYR A 23 -2.50 -4.97 -13.63
C TYR A 23 -4.01 -4.82 -13.82
N ASN A 24 -4.46 -4.25 -14.96
CA ASN A 24 -5.88 -4.02 -15.26
C ASN A 24 -6.60 -3.27 -14.13
N GLU A 25 -5.94 -2.27 -13.56
CA GLU A 25 -6.47 -1.45 -12.46
C GLU A 25 -6.79 -2.24 -11.17
N ILE A 26 -6.16 -3.40 -10.99
CA ILE A 26 -6.27 -4.23 -9.78
C ILE A 26 -5.10 -3.97 -8.84
N HIS A 27 -5.42 -3.62 -7.60
CA HIS A 27 -4.45 -3.24 -6.57
C HIS A 27 -4.34 -4.32 -5.51
N TYR A 28 -3.11 -4.64 -5.11
CA TYR A 28 -2.85 -5.40 -3.88
C TYR A 28 -2.65 -4.40 -2.74
N VAL A 29 -3.49 -4.46 -1.71
CA VAL A 29 -3.53 -3.43 -0.67
C VAL A 29 -3.51 -4.03 0.72
N TRP A 30 -2.55 -3.58 1.52
CA TRP A 30 -2.54 -3.77 2.97
C TRP A 30 -3.24 -2.59 3.62
N CYS A 31 -4.30 -2.80 4.38
CA CYS A 31 -5.12 -1.74 4.93
C CYS A 31 -5.50 -1.98 6.40
N THR A 32 -5.95 -0.91 7.04
CA THR A 32 -6.42 -0.91 8.43
C THR A 32 -7.61 0.04 8.55
N PRO A 33 -8.59 -0.21 9.43
CA PRO A 33 -9.69 0.71 9.63
C PRO A 33 -9.31 1.99 10.41
N TYR A 34 -8.03 2.15 10.76
CA TYR A 34 -7.54 3.28 11.56
C TYR A 34 -6.63 4.19 10.73
N PHE A 35 -7.08 5.42 10.47
CA PHE A 35 -6.30 6.43 9.75
C PHE A 35 -5.09 6.95 10.55
N ASP A 36 -5.33 7.41 11.78
CA ASP A 36 -4.31 7.91 12.70
C ASP A 36 -4.33 7.16 14.04
N PRO A 37 -3.75 5.96 14.07
CA PRO A 37 -3.77 5.12 15.25
C PRO A 37 -3.09 5.66 16.54
N PRO A 38 -2.11 6.59 16.54
CA PRO A 38 -1.59 7.16 17.79
C PRO A 38 -2.57 8.07 18.55
N SER A 39 -3.80 8.26 18.06
CA SER A 39 -4.83 8.98 18.82
C SER A 39 -5.09 8.31 20.17
N ARG A 40 -4.86 9.06 21.27
CA ARG A 40 -5.14 8.67 22.66
C ARG A 40 -6.62 8.35 22.94
N LEU A 41 -7.50 8.63 21.98
CA LEU A 41 -8.95 8.42 22.10
C LEU A 41 -9.38 6.98 21.76
N ASN A 42 -8.49 6.15 21.19
CA ASN A 42 -8.82 4.77 20.84
C ASN A 42 -8.10 3.77 21.77
N PRO A 43 -8.82 3.10 22.69
CA PRO A 43 -8.23 2.15 23.63
C PRO A 43 -7.74 0.85 22.97
N TYR A 44 -8.08 0.60 21.70
CA TYR A 44 -7.69 -0.59 20.95
C TYR A 44 -6.54 -0.33 19.96
N ASN A 45 -5.88 0.83 20.06
CA ASN A 45 -4.96 1.26 19.02
C ASN A 45 -3.53 0.81 19.26
N SER A 46 -3.16 -0.27 18.59
CA SER A 46 -1.82 -0.85 18.66
C SER A 46 -1.11 -0.91 17.29
N VAL A 47 -1.65 -0.24 16.26
CA VAL A 47 -1.00 -0.20 14.94
C VAL A 47 0.26 0.69 15.06
N PRO A 48 1.46 0.11 14.96
CA PRO A 48 2.70 0.87 15.10
C PRO A 48 2.91 1.77 13.87
N PRO A 49 3.80 2.78 13.95
CA PRO A 49 4.09 3.68 12.83
C PRO A 49 4.45 2.99 11.51
N SER A 50 5.01 1.78 11.56
CA SER A 50 5.37 0.98 10.38
C SER A 50 4.17 0.40 9.61
N SER A 51 2.96 0.39 10.19
CA SER A 51 1.71 -0.04 9.54
C SER A 51 0.60 1.01 9.62
N ASN A 52 0.90 2.19 10.15
CA ASN A 52 -0.02 3.31 10.23
C ASN A 52 0.00 4.06 8.89
N PRO A 53 -1.13 4.14 8.15
CA PRO A 53 -1.17 4.80 6.85
C PRO A 53 -0.71 6.26 6.88
N ARG A 54 -1.12 7.04 7.88
CA ARG A 54 -0.73 8.46 8.03
C ARG A 54 0.77 8.60 8.34
N ALA A 55 1.31 7.77 9.24
CA ALA A 55 2.73 7.82 9.58
C ALA A 55 3.60 7.39 8.38
N LEU A 56 3.18 6.35 7.66
CA LEU A 56 3.81 5.92 6.41
C LEU A 56 3.81 7.05 5.38
N TYR A 57 2.66 7.69 5.17
CA TYR A 57 2.54 8.82 4.24
C TYR A 57 3.55 9.92 4.57
N TRP A 58 3.52 10.48 5.78
CA TRP A 58 4.40 11.62 6.10
C TRP A 58 5.87 11.24 6.18
N SER A 59 6.20 10.01 6.58
CA SER A 59 7.59 9.55 6.58
C SER A 59 8.14 9.37 5.17
N LEU A 60 7.35 8.86 4.23
CA LEU A 60 7.72 8.79 2.82
C LEU A 60 7.79 10.19 2.20
N MET A 61 6.82 11.06 2.47
CA MET A 61 6.79 12.42 1.92
C MET A 61 8.06 13.20 2.32
N LYS A 62 8.50 13.08 3.58
CA LYS A 62 9.74 13.70 4.06
C LYS A 62 10.97 13.25 3.24
N ASP A 63 11.10 11.95 2.97
CA ASP A 63 12.23 11.41 2.21
C ASP A 63 12.17 11.88 0.74
N VAL A 64 10.96 12.00 0.18
CA VAL A 64 10.74 12.49 -1.19
C VAL A 64 11.08 13.97 -1.31
N GLU A 65 10.63 14.81 -0.38
CA GLU A 65 10.92 16.26 -0.36
C GLU A 65 12.40 16.56 -0.15
N ALA A 66 13.06 15.76 0.69
CA ALA A 66 14.50 15.86 0.91
C ALA A 66 15.34 15.40 -0.29
N LEU A 67 14.70 14.85 -1.34
CA LEU A 67 15.36 14.21 -2.48
C LEU A 67 16.38 13.14 -2.02
N ASP A 68 16.07 12.42 -0.95
CA ASP A 68 16.99 11.45 -0.35
C ASP A 68 17.18 10.22 -1.25
N LEU A 69 18.25 10.26 -2.05
CA LEU A 69 18.64 9.19 -2.97
C LEU A 69 18.99 7.87 -2.26
N HIS A 70 19.26 7.91 -0.96
CA HIS A 70 19.65 6.76 -0.14
C HIS A 70 18.59 6.37 0.88
N SER A 71 17.36 6.91 0.77
CA SER A 71 16.25 6.54 1.66
C SER A 71 16.05 5.03 1.69
N SER A 72 16.25 4.45 2.87
CA SER A 72 16.01 3.03 3.13
C SER A 72 14.54 2.68 2.89
N ARG A 73 13.60 3.59 3.17
CA ARG A 73 12.17 3.39 2.92
C ARG A 73 11.87 3.30 1.43
N ILE A 74 12.40 4.22 0.61
CA ILE A 74 12.23 4.16 -0.84
C ILE A 74 12.78 2.83 -1.38
N ASN A 75 13.94 2.39 -0.88
CA ASN A 75 14.52 1.10 -1.26
C ASN A 75 13.64 -0.09 -0.84
N THR A 76 13.05 -0.06 0.36
CA THR A 76 12.07 -1.07 0.80
C THR A 76 10.84 -1.09 -0.11
N VAL A 77 10.30 0.07 -0.49
CA VAL A 77 9.16 0.17 -1.42
C VAL A 77 9.53 -0.42 -2.78
N ARG A 78 10.70 -0.06 -3.35
CA ARG A 78 11.19 -0.65 -4.61
C ARG A 78 11.23 -2.17 -4.54
N ALA A 79 11.82 -2.73 -3.48
CA ALA A 79 11.89 -4.17 -3.29
C ALA A 79 10.49 -4.81 -3.14
N GLY A 80 9.54 -4.11 -2.52
CA GLY A 80 8.14 -4.50 -2.45
C GLY A 80 7.50 -4.60 -3.84
N ILE A 81 7.63 -3.56 -4.67
CA ILE A 81 7.07 -3.54 -6.02
C ILE A 81 7.71 -4.63 -6.89
N GLN A 82 9.02 -4.83 -6.81
CA GLN A 82 9.72 -5.90 -7.55
C GLN A 82 9.20 -7.29 -7.19
N ARG A 83 9.02 -7.57 -5.89
CA ARG A 83 8.43 -8.84 -5.43
C ARG A 83 6.99 -9.00 -5.91
N GLY A 84 6.19 -7.93 -5.86
CA GLY A 84 4.82 -7.91 -6.38
C GLY A 84 4.78 -8.23 -7.88
N ALA A 85 5.62 -7.59 -8.68
CA ALA A 85 5.71 -7.83 -10.12
C ALA A 85 6.14 -9.27 -10.44
N ALA A 86 7.10 -9.83 -9.68
CA ALA A 86 7.52 -11.22 -9.84
C ALA A 86 6.37 -12.20 -9.50
N SER A 87 5.60 -11.91 -8.45
CA SER A 87 4.42 -12.69 -8.09
C SER A 87 3.34 -12.65 -9.18
N ARG A 88 3.03 -11.45 -9.72
CA ARG A 88 2.05 -11.30 -10.82
C ARG A 88 2.49 -12.00 -12.11
N LEU A 89 3.80 -12.01 -12.41
CA LEU A 89 4.36 -12.79 -13.52
C LEU A 89 4.16 -14.29 -13.31
N HIS A 90 4.48 -14.80 -12.12
CA HIS A 90 4.31 -16.22 -11.78
C HIS A 90 2.84 -16.66 -11.83
N GLN A 91 1.91 -15.77 -11.47
CA GLN A 91 0.46 -15.99 -11.57
C GLN A 91 -0.08 -15.86 -13.01
N GLY A 92 0.76 -15.51 -13.99
CA GLY A 92 0.35 -15.30 -15.38
C GLY A 92 -0.49 -14.04 -15.61
N MET A 93 -0.54 -13.11 -14.64
CA MET A 93 -1.30 -11.86 -14.76
C MET A 93 -0.59 -10.82 -15.63
N ILE A 94 0.73 -10.92 -15.75
CA ILE A 94 1.55 -10.13 -16.67
C ILE A 94 2.48 -11.03 -17.45
N GLY A 95 2.88 -10.59 -18.65
CA GLY A 95 3.90 -11.25 -19.46
C GLY A 95 5.33 -10.82 -19.11
N ALA A 96 6.31 -11.55 -19.66
CA ALA A 96 7.74 -11.25 -19.47
C ALA A 96 8.18 -9.88 -20.02
N SER A 97 7.50 -9.35 -21.03
CA SER A 97 7.73 -7.99 -21.54
C SER A 97 7.34 -6.94 -20.49
N GLN A 98 6.09 -7.00 -20.01
CA GLN A 98 5.55 -6.12 -18.97
C GLN A 98 6.38 -6.18 -17.69
N TYR A 99 6.78 -7.38 -17.25
CA TYR A 99 7.66 -7.52 -16.08
C TYR A 99 8.99 -6.78 -16.25
N ARG A 100 9.66 -6.93 -17.40
CA ARG A 100 10.92 -6.21 -17.68
C ARG A 100 10.72 -4.69 -17.74
N GLU A 101 9.59 -4.25 -18.26
CA GLU A 101 9.22 -2.83 -18.30
C GLU A 101 9.03 -2.26 -16.90
N ILE A 102 8.28 -2.95 -16.04
CA ILE A 102 8.10 -2.58 -14.63
C ILE A 102 9.46 -2.47 -13.91
N LEU A 103 10.34 -3.46 -14.08
CA LEU A 103 11.69 -3.40 -13.49
C LEU A 103 12.50 -2.20 -13.99
N LYS A 104 12.38 -1.85 -15.28
CA LYS A 104 13.04 -0.68 -15.86
C LYS A 104 12.46 0.62 -15.28
N LEU A 105 11.14 0.72 -15.12
CA LEU A 105 10.48 1.87 -14.50
C LEU A 105 10.97 2.07 -13.06
N ILE A 106 10.97 1.02 -12.24
CA ILE A 106 11.42 1.09 -10.84
C ILE A 106 12.90 1.51 -10.75
N ARG A 107 13.74 1.03 -11.67
CA ARG A 107 15.17 1.36 -11.72
C ARG A 107 15.41 2.84 -12.07
N LEU A 108 14.60 3.42 -12.94
CA LEU A 108 14.74 4.81 -13.40
C LEU A 108 13.97 5.81 -12.50
N ALA A 109 13.08 5.32 -11.64
CA ALA A 109 12.23 6.13 -10.78
C ALA A 109 13.04 7.02 -9.83
N GLN A 110 12.73 8.31 -9.90
CA GLN A 110 13.26 9.35 -9.04
C GLN A 110 12.46 9.44 -7.73
N PRO A 111 12.97 10.09 -6.67
CA PRO A 111 12.24 10.26 -5.41
C PRO A 111 10.79 10.76 -5.61
N ALA A 112 10.57 11.70 -6.54
CA ALA A 112 9.23 12.22 -6.85
C ALA A 112 8.22 11.15 -7.31
N ASN A 113 8.66 10.04 -7.91
CA ASN A 113 7.77 8.93 -8.28
C ASN A 113 7.32 8.10 -7.08
N PHE A 114 7.97 8.26 -5.93
CA PHE A 114 7.63 7.62 -4.66
C PHE A 114 6.76 8.51 -3.76
N LYS A 115 6.23 9.63 -4.27
CA LYS A 115 5.23 10.44 -3.57
C LYS A 115 4.12 9.52 -3.03
N PRO A 116 3.80 9.60 -1.74
CA PRO A 116 2.80 8.73 -1.14
C PRO A 116 1.39 9.18 -1.58
N LEU A 117 0.49 8.21 -1.68
CA LEU A 117 -0.94 8.40 -1.88
C LEU A 117 -1.67 7.66 -0.76
N MET A 118 -2.68 8.31 -0.20
CA MET A 118 -3.59 7.70 0.76
C MET A 118 -4.75 7.06 0.02
N LEU A 119 -5.00 5.78 0.27
CA LEU A 119 -6.20 5.11 -0.22
C LEU A 119 -7.29 5.17 0.82
N VAL A 120 -8.48 5.59 0.40
CA VAL A 120 -9.72 5.60 1.21
C VAL A 120 -10.66 4.57 0.61
N ILE A 121 -10.93 3.51 1.37
CA ILE A 121 -11.60 2.30 0.87
C ILE A 121 -12.93 2.13 1.65
N PRO A 122 -14.11 2.28 1.02
CA PRO A 122 -15.39 2.02 1.67
C PRO A 122 -15.51 0.55 2.07
N GLY A 123 -15.92 0.29 3.31
CA GLY A 123 -15.94 -1.05 3.90
C GLY A 123 -17.01 -1.97 3.34
N ALA A 124 -18.24 -1.46 3.12
CA ALA A 124 -19.36 -2.30 2.68
C ALA A 124 -19.09 -3.03 1.35
N PRO A 125 -18.58 -2.39 0.28
CA PRO A 125 -18.28 -3.06 -0.98
C PRO A 125 -17.13 -4.08 -0.89
N VAL A 126 -16.16 -3.89 0.02
CA VAL A 126 -14.95 -4.71 0.09
C VAL A 126 -14.97 -5.78 1.18
N THR A 127 -16.06 -5.87 1.96
CA THR A 127 -16.13 -6.73 3.15
C THR A 127 -15.75 -8.19 2.86
N ALA A 128 -16.21 -8.74 1.74
CA ALA A 128 -15.91 -10.11 1.32
C ALA A 128 -14.48 -10.31 0.81
N MET A 129 -13.74 -9.23 0.55
CA MET A 129 -12.37 -9.26 0.02
C MET A 129 -11.31 -9.06 1.11
N LEU A 130 -11.73 -8.70 2.33
CA LEU A 130 -10.84 -8.46 3.47
C LEU A 130 -10.31 -9.78 4.03
N ASN A 131 -9.01 -10.00 3.86
CA ASN A 131 -8.30 -11.12 4.51
C ASN A 131 -7.58 -10.60 5.73
N ALA A 132 -7.95 -11.08 6.92
CA ALA A 132 -7.27 -10.69 8.14
C ALA A 132 -5.79 -11.12 8.09
N VAL A 133 -4.89 -10.19 8.36
CA VAL A 133 -3.45 -10.50 8.43
C VAL A 133 -3.19 -11.45 9.59
N THR A 134 -2.39 -12.48 9.36
CA THR A 134 -2.01 -13.44 10.40
C THR A 134 -1.15 -12.77 11.47
N VAL A 135 -1.24 -13.24 12.73
CA VAL A 135 -0.49 -12.62 13.86
C VAL A 135 1.02 -12.53 13.58
N ALA A 136 1.59 -13.51 12.89
CA ALA A 136 3.02 -13.54 12.53
C ALA A 136 3.43 -12.44 11.55
N GLN A 137 2.49 -11.86 10.80
CA GLN A 137 2.75 -10.87 9.75
C GLN A 137 2.30 -9.46 10.16
N ARG A 138 1.50 -9.32 11.21
CA ARG A 138 1.08 -8.02 11.73
C ARG A 138 2.27 -7.25 12.27
N ALA A 139 2.21 -5.93 12.18
CA ALA A 139 3.26 -5.12 12.81
C ALA A 139 3.15 -5.09 14.34
N SER A 140 2.00 -5.48 14.91
CA SER A 140 1.80 -5.67 16.34
C SER A 140 0.82 -6.82 16.60
N LEU A 141 0.96 -7.51 17.74
CA LEU A 141 0.07 -8.63 18.11
C LEU A 141 -1.43 -8.26 18.03
N PHE A 142 -1.74 -7.02 18.38
CA PHE A 142 -3.12 -6.53 18.49
C PHE A 142 -3.54 -5.62 17.33
N SER A 143 -2.68 -5.37 16.33
CA SER A 143 -3.05 -4.48 15.23
C SER A 143 -4.13 -5.11 14.36
N GLU A 144 -5.14 -4.30 14.01
CA GLU A 144 -6.22 -4.70 13.12
C GLU A 144 -5.82 -4.37 11.68
N GLU A 145 -5.35 -5.39 10.97
CA GLU A 145 -4.76 -5.26 9.64
C GLU A 145 -5.37 -6.29 8.68
N TYR A 146 -5.59 -5.86 7.44
CA TYR A 146 -6.22 -6.65 6.38
C TYR A 146 -5.44 -6.56 5.08
N ILE A 147 -5.49 -7.62 4.29
CA ILE A 147 -5.01 -7.66 2.91
C ILE A 147 -6.22 -7.82 1.98
N ILE A 148 -6.29 -6.96 0.97
CA ILE A 148 -7.15 -7.14 -0.20
C ILE A 148 -6.23 -7.43 -1.38
N GLU A 149 -6.24 -8.67 -1.87
CA GLU A 149 -5.28 -9.10 -2.90
C GLU A 149 -5.60 -8.54 -4.30
N SER A 150 -6.89 -8.29 -4.53
CA SER A 150 -7.44 -7.83 -5.81
C SER A 150 -8.49 -6.75 -5.58
N LEU A 151 -8.07 -5.56 -5.16
CA LEU A 151 -8.93 -4.38 -4.99
C LEU A 151 -9.11 -3.67 -6.33
N PRO A 152 -10.32 -3.64 -6.93
CA PRO A 152 -10.58 -2.89 -8.15
C PRO A 152 -10.49 -1.38 -7.92
N ARG A 153 -10.00 -0.64 -8.92
CA ARG A 153 -9.81 0.82 -8.82
C ARG A 153 -11.08 1.61 -8.48
N ASN A 154 -12.24 1.16 -8.91
CA ASN A 154 -13.51 1.84 -8.62
C ASN A 154 -13.99 1.66 -7.17
N LEU A 155 -13.30 0.87 -6.34
CA LEU A 155 -13.67 0.61 -4.94
C LEU A 155 -12.79 1.39 -3.94
N PHE A 156 -12.09 2.44 -4.38
CA PHE A 156 -11.38 3.35 -3.48
C PHE A 156 -11.10 4.70 -4.14
N ASP A 157 -10.82 5.69 -3.31
CA ASP A 157 -10.20 6.95 -3.75
C ASP A 157 -8.72 6.96 -3.39
N ALA A 158 -7.88 7.49 -4.28
CA ALA A 158 -6.48 7.78 -4.02
C ALA A 158 -6.31 9.30 -3.91
N ILE A 159 -5.84 9.77 -2.76
CA ILE A 159 -5.73 11.20 -2.45
C ILE A 159 -4.34 11.56 -1.94
N GLU A 160 -3.95 12.82 -2.15
CA GLU A 160 -2.82 13.46 -1.49
C GLU A 160 -3.31 14.12 -0.19
N LEU A 161 -2.49 14.09 0.86
CA LEU A 161 -2.70 14.73 2.17
C LEU A 161 -1.84 15.97 2.34
#